data_AF-A0AAW8RZV9-F1
#
_entry.id   AF-A0AAW8RZV9-F1
#
_cell.length_a   1.000
_cell.length_b   1.000
_cell.length_c   1.000
_cell.angle_alpha   90.00
_cell.angle_beta   90.00
_cell.angle_gamma   90.00
#
_symmetry.space_group_name_H-M   'P 1'
#
loop_
_entity.id
_entity.type
_entity.pdbx_description
1 polymer ?
#
loop_
_entity_poly.entity_id
_entity_poly.type
_entity_poly.pdbx_seq_one_letter_code
_entity_poly.pdbx_strand_id
1 'polypeptide(L)' 'MSLKAARVNAGFTSKEAAKAADVHFQTLSKYEKDSSDIPFSLLNELSNLYRVPINNIFLGKE' A
#
# COMPACT_ATOMS: atom_id res chain seq x y z
N MET A 1 7.59 0.93 -8.25
CA MET A 1 7.99 0.37 -6.94
C MET A 1 6.82 -0.39 -6.33
N SER A 2 7.04 -1.46 -5.57
CA SER A 2 5.90 -2.18 -4.97
C SER A 2 5.27 -1.39 -3.81
N LEU A 3 4.04 -1.76 -3.41
CA LEU A 3 3.35 -1.17 -2.25
C LEU A 3 4.18 -1.32 -0.97
N LYS A 4 4.81 -2.48 -0.79
CA LYS A 4 5.68 -2.76 0.35
C LYS A 4 6.89 -1.84 0.38
N ALA A 5 7.54 -1.65 -0.76
CA ALA A 5 8.65 -0.71 -0.89
C ALA A 5 8.20 0.73 -0.62
N ALA A 6 7.04 1.14 -1.13
CA ALA A 6 6.49 2.48 -0.89
C ALA A 6 6.26 2.74 0.60
N ARG A 7 5.66 1.77 1.30
CA ARG A 7 5.45 1.85 2.75
C ARG A 7 6.75 1.96 3.53
N VAL A 8 7.73 1.10 3.24
CA VAL A 8 9.03 1.08 3.94
C VAL A 8 9.78 2.39 3.68
N ASN A 9 9.77 2.89 2.44
CA ASN A 9 10.40 4.17 2.10
C ASN A 9 9.72 5.37 2.78
N ALA A 10 8.42 5.28 3.02
CA ALA A 10 7.67 6.27 3.78
C ALA A 10 7.84 6.13 5.31
N GLY A 11 8.58 5.12 5.79
CA GLY A 11 8.90 4.93 7.20
C GLY A 11 7.79 4.29 8.04
N PHE A 12 6.77 3.70 7.41
CA PHE A 12 5.64 3.11 8.12
C PHE A 12 5.85 1.61 8.38
N THR A 13 5.44 1.13 9.55
CA THR A 13 5.18 -0.29 9.75
C THR A 13 3.87 -0.70 9.07
N SER A 14 3.72 -1.98 8.71
CA SER A 14 2.47 -2.48 8.12
C SER A 14 1.25 -2.27 9.05
N LYS A 15 1.43 -2.18 10.38
CA LYS A 15 0.34 -1.90 11.34
C LYS A 15 -0.10 -0.45 11.31
N GLU A 16 0.86 0.47 11.27
CA GLU A 16 0.56 1.91 11.20
C GLU A 16 -0.09 2.25 9.87
N ALA A 17 0.43 1.73 8.77
CA ALA A 17 -0.15 1.96 7.46
C ALA A 17 -1.56 1.40 7.32
N ALA A 18 -1.80 0.18 7.83
CA ALA A 18 -3.13 -0.43 7.81
C ALA A 18 -4.13 0.36 8.66
N LYS A 19 -3.71 0.83 9.85
CA LYS A 19 -4.53 1.68 10.71
C LYS A 19 -4.83 3.04 10.06
N ALA A 20 -3.85 3.64 9.38
CA ALA A 20 -4.01 4.93 8.72
C ALA A 20 -4.90 4.85 7.48
N ALA A 21 -4.90 3.72 6.77
CA ALA A 21 -5.75 3.44 5.62
C ALA A 21 -7.07 2.71 5.99
N ASP A 22 -7.43 2.70 7.27
CA ASP A 22 -8.63 2.06 7.84
C ASP A 22 -8.90 0.62 7.34
N VAL A 23 -7.84 -0.18 7.23
CA VAL A 23 -7.91 -1.60 6.83
C VAL A 23 -7.27 -2.51 7.86
N HIS A 24 -7.67 -3.78 7.84
CA HIS A 24 -7.00 -4.79 8.65
C HIS A 24 -5.56 -5.01 8.17
N PHE A 25 -4.62 -5.19 9.10
CA PHE A 25 -3.20 -5.42 8.80
C PHE A 25 -2.95 -6.55 7.79
N GLN A 26 -3.70 -7.64 7.90
CA GLN A 26 -3.59 -8.79 6.99
C GLN A 26 -4.06 -8.45 5.58
N THR A 27 -5.07 -7.58 5.45
CA THR A 27 -5.56 -7.09 4.16
C THR A 27 -4.48 -6.28 3.45
N LEU A 28 -3.86 -5.32 4.15
CA LEU A 28 -2.72 -4.59 3.60
C LEU A 28 -1.57 -5.54 3.23
N SER A 29 -1.22 -6.47 4.12
CA SER A 29 -0.15 -7.47 3.87
C SER A 29 -0.44 -8.38 2.67
N LYS A 30 -1.72 -8.66 2.38
CA LYS A 30 -2.14 -9.40 1.18
C LYS A 30 -1.86 -8.58 -0.07
N TYR A 31 -2.25 -7.30 -0.07
CA TYR A 31 -2.02 -6.41 -1.21
C TYR A 31 -0.54 -6.06 -1.41
N GLU A 32 0.25 -6.04 -0.33
CA GLU A 32 1.69 -5.90 -0.43
C GLU A 32 2.37 -7.09 -1.13
N LYS A 33 1.75 -8.28 -1.12
CA LYS A 33 2.25 -9.46 -1.85
C LYS A 33 1.67 -9.53 -3.27
N ASP A 34 0.40 -9.18 -3.42
CA ASP A 34 -0.29 -9.18 -4.69
C ASP A 34 -1.31 -8.03 -4.73
N SER A 35 -0.95 -6.99 -5.48
CA SER A 35 -1.72 -5.78 -5.63
C SER A 35 -2.55 -5.75 -6.92
N SER A 36 -2.64 -6.86 -7.64
CA SER A 36 -3.36 -6.96 -8.91
C SER A 36 -4.84 -6.54 -8.78
N ASP A 37 -5.47 -6.90 -7.66
CA ASP A 37 -6.88 -6.65 -7.36
C ASP A 37 -7.08 -5.61 -6.23
N ILE A 38 -6.12 -4.72 -6.00
CA ILE A 38 -6.30 -3.68 -4.97
C ILE A 38 -7.41 -2.68 -5.41
N PRO A 39 -8.38 -2.38 -4.54
CA PRO A 39 -9.37 -1.33 -4.83
C PRO A 39 -8.68 0.01 -5.07
N PHE A 40 -9.10 0.74 -6.10
CA PHE A 40 -8.51 2.04 -6.43
C PHE A 40 -8.63 3.05 -5.27
N SER A 41 -9.71 2.99 -4.49
CA SER A 41 -9.89 3.82 -3.29
C SER A 41 -8.77 3.61 -2.27
N LEU A 42 -8.47 2.35 -1.95
CA LEU A 42 -7.39 1.98 -1.03
C LEU A 42 -6.02 2.34 -1.61
N LEU A 43 -5.80 2.10 -2.90
CA LEU A 43 -4.56 2.49 -3.58
C LEU A 43 -4.31 4.00 -3.51
N ASN A 44 -5.34 4.82 -3.75
CA ASN A 44 -5.26 6.27 -3.66
C ASN A 44 -4.97 6.73 -2.23
N GLU A 45 -5.60 6.12 -1.23
CA GLU A 45 -5.34 6.41 0.18
C GLU A 45 -3.90 6.08 0.58
N LEU A 46 -3.41 4.90 0.22
CA LEU A 46 -2.02 4.48 0.46
C LEU A 46 -1.02 5.37 -0.29
N SER A 47 -1.33 5.76 -1.53
CA SER A 47 -0.52 6.69 -2.33
C SER A 47 -0.36 8.04 -1.63
N ASN A 48 -1.46 8.59 -1.10
CA ASN A 48 -1.44 9.83 -0.33
C ASN A 48 -0.67 9.68 0.99
N LEU A 49 -0.89 8.58 1.71
CA LEU A 49 -0.22 8.28 2.97
C LEU A 49 1.30 8.18 2.80
N TYR A 50 1.74 7.46 1.77
CA TYR A 50 3.16 7.25 1.48
C TYR A 50 3.80 8.42 0.73
N ARG A 51 3.01 9.41 0.29
CA ARG A 51 3.43 10.52 -0.58
C ARG A 51 4.12 10.04 -1.86
N VAL A 52 3.63 8.94 -2.42
CA VAL A 52 4.13 8.34 -3.66
C VAL A 52 3.01 8.41 -4.70
N PRO A 53 3.22 9.03 -5.88
CA PRO A 53 2.22 9.05 -6.94
C PRO A 53 1.78 7.63 -7.35
N ILE A 54 0.49 7.43 -7.61
CA ILE A 54 -0.06 6.12 -8.01
C ILE A 54 0.72 5.53 -9.21
N ASN A 55 1.09 6.36 -10.19
CA ASN A 55 1.84 5.94 -11.38
C ASN A 55 3.23 5.37 -11.07
N ASN A 56 3.76 5.63 -9.87
CA ASN A 56 5.04 5.09 -9.43
C ASN A 56 4.87 3.76 -8.67
N ILE A 57 3.64 3.38 -8.31
CA ILE A 57 3.31 2.13 -7.62
C ILE A 57 3.03 1.04 -8.66
N PHE A 58 3.77 -0.06 -8.56
CA PHE A 58 3.56 -1.24 -9.40
C PHE A 58 2.39 -2.05 -8.82
N LEU A 59 1.43 -2.38 -9.69
CA LEU A 59 0.29 -3.23 -9.36
C LEU A 59 0.52 -4.61 -9.97
N GLY A 60 0.57 -5.62 -9.12
CA GLY A 60 0.88 -6.98 -9.52
C GLY A 60 1.40 -7.81 -8.36
N LYS A 61 1.79 -9.03 -8.68
CA LYS A 61 2.45 -9.94 -7.76
C LYS A 61 3.91 -9.53 -7.54
N GLU A 62 4.29 -9.38 -6.28
CA GLU A 62 5.68 -9.19 -5.83
C GLU A 62 6.42 -10.53 -5.73
#